data_AF-A0A0K0GIL5-F1
#
_entry.id   AF-A0A0K0GIL5-F1
#
_cell.length_a   1.000
_cell.length_b   1.000
_cell.length_c   1.000
_cell.angle_alpha   90.00
_cell.angle_beta   90.00
_cell.angle_gamma   90.00
#
_symmetry.space_group_name_H-M   'P 1'
#
loop_
_entity.id
_entity.type
_entity.pdbx_description
1 polymer ?
#
loop_
_entity_poly.entity_id
_entity_poly.type
_entity_poly.pdbx_seq_one_letter_code
_entity_poly.pdbx_strand_id
1 'polypeptide(L)' 'MEITPAQFALIEHCLPLQRGNVSMTNLQVVNALLYVAEHGCKWRGLPERFGNWHTVYTRIID' A
#
# COMPACT_ATOMS: atom_id res chain seq x y z
N MET A 1 1.70 8.16 -8.53
CA MET A 1 1.42 7.01 -9.38
C MET A 1 0.53 6.05 -8.61
N GLU A 2 -0.53 5.58 -9.24
CA GLU A 2 -1.44 4.55 -8.70
C GLU A 2 -1.66 3.51 -9.79
N ILE A 3 -1.81 2.24 -9.41
CA ILE A 3 -2.04 1.14 -10.34
C ILE A 3 -3.49 0.66 -10.29
N THR A 4 -3.97 0.17 -11.41
CA THR A 4 -5.29 -0.43 -11.54
C THR A 4 -5.34 -1.82 -10.90
N PRO A 5 -6.54 -2.34 -10.54
CA PRO A 5 -6.68 -3.72 -10.07
C PRO A 5 -6.13 -4.76 -11.05
N ALA A 6 -6.27 -4.53 -12.36
CA ALA A 6 -5.73 -5.42 -13.39
C ALA A 6 -4.19 -5.44 -13.39
N GLN A 7 -3.55 -4.28 -13.24
CA GLN A 7 -2.10 -4.22 -13.09
C GLN A 7 -1.63 -4.85 -11.79
N PHE A 8 -2.37 -4.65 -10.70
CA PHE A 8 -2.08 -5.28 -9.42
C PHE A 8 -2.16 -6.81 -9.49
N ALA A 9 -3.15 -7.36 -10.18
CA ALA A 9 -3.27 -8.81 -10.37
C ALA A 9 -2.02 -9.44 -11.01
N LEU A 10 -1.29 -8.70 -11.85
CA LEU A 10 -0.03 -9.17 -12.46
C LEU A 10 1.07 -9.38 -11.42
N ILE A 11 1.06 -8.65 -10.31
CA ILE A 11 2.10 -8.69 -9.26
C ILE A 11 1.60 -9.26 -7.92
N GLU A 12 0.30 -9.56 -7.82
CA GLU A 12 -0.33 -10.01 -6.58
C GLU A 12 0.38 -11.24 -5.98
N HIS A 13 0.83 -12.16 -6.84
CA HIS A 13 1.56 -13.36 -6.45
C HIS A 13 2.93 -13.10 -5.83
N CYS A 14 3.50 -11.89 -5.99
CA CYS A 14 4.75 -11.49 -5.35
C CYS A 14 4.54 -11.00 -3.91
N LEU A 15 3.29 -10.73 -3.51
CA LEU A 15 2.95 -10.19 -2.20
C LEU A 15 2.54 -11.32 -1.24
N PRO A 16 2.76 -11.13 0.08
CA PRO A 16 2.26 -12.08 1.06
C PRO A 16 0.73 -12.13 1.02
N LEU A 17 0.19 -13.32 1.24
CA LEU A 17 -1.25 -13.51 1.40
C LEU A 17 -1.74 -12.73 2.62
N GLN A 18 -2.80 -11.97 2.41
CA GLN A 18 -3.45 -11.20 3.47
C GLN A 18 -4.08 -12.14 4.50
N ARG A 19 -3.65 -12.03 5.76
CA ARG A 19 -4.15 -12.85 6.88
C ARG A 19 -5.08 -12.06 7.79
N GLY A 20 -6.16 -12.72 8.22
CA GLY A 20 -7.14 -12.14 9.16
C GLY A 20 -8.07 -11.09 8.53
N ASN A 21 -8.89 -10.48 9.38
CA ASN A 21 -9.76 -9.37 9.01
C ASN A 21 -8.96 -8.08 8.99
N VAL A 22 -8.60 -7.62 7.79
CA VAL A 22 -7.96 -6.31 7.61
C VAL A 22 -8.91 -5.35 6.91
N SER A 23 -8.80 -4.07 7.27
CA SER A 23 -9.61 -2.99 6.71
C SER A 23 -9.07 -2.44 5.39
N MET A 24 -7.83 -2.77 5.02
CA MET A 24 -7.13 -2.20 3.87
C MET A 24 -6.64 -3.31 2.95
N THR A 25 -6.85 -3.18 1.65
CA THR A 25 -6.44 -4.17 0.65
C THR A 25 -4.95 -4.05 0.33
N ASN A 26 -4.34 -5.12 -0.18
CA ASN A 26 -2.95 -5.08 -0.67
C ASN A 26 -2.77 -4.04 -1.80
N LEU A 27 -3.77 -3.83 -2.66
CA LEU A 27 -3.75 -2.78 -3.68
C LEU A 27 -3.61 -1.38 -3.07
N GLN A 28 -4.37 -1.09 -2.01
CA GLN A 28 -4.26 0.19 -1.30
C GLN A 28 -2.88 0.39 -0.66
N VAL A 29 -2.33 -0.67 -0.05
CA VAL A 29 -0.95 -0.66 0.49
C VAL A 29 0.07 -0.35 -0.61
N VAL A 30 -0.04 -1.01 -1.76
CA VAL A 30 0.87 -0.79 -2.90
C VAL A 30 0.75 0.63 -3.44
N ASN A 31 -0.46 1.17 -3.62
CA ASN A 31 -0.64 2.55 -4.08
C ASN A 31 -0.07 3.56 -3.08
N ALA A 32 -0.21 3.33 -1.77
CA ALA A 32 0.40 4.17 -0.74
C ALA A 32 1.94 4.10 -0.78
N LEU A 33 2.51 2.90 -0.95
CA LEU A 33 3.96 2.71 -1.10
C LEU A 33 4.50 3.41 -2.35
N LEU A 34 3.82 3.27 -3.49
CA LEU A 34 4.20 3.92 -4.75
C LEU A 34 4.20 5.45 -4.61
N TYR A 35 3.21 6.01 -3.91
CA TYR A 35 3.18 7.45 -3.63
C TYR A 35 4.42 7.91 -2.85
N VAL A 36 4.75 7.20 -1.77
CA VAL A 36 5.92 7.50 -0.92
C VAL A 36 7.22 7.38 -1.72
N ALA A 37 7.37 6.32 -2.52
CA ALA A 37 8.55 6.08 -3.34
C ALA A 37 8.74 7.18 -4.42
N GLU A 38 7.66 7.61 -5.06
CA GLU A 38 7.70 8.64 -6.11
C GLU A 38 7.96 10.05 -5.54
N HIS A 39 7.39 10.39 -4.39
CA HIS A 39 7.49 11.75 -3.83
C HIS A 39 8.62 11.90 -2.81
N GLY A 40 9.23 10.80 -2.35
CA GLY A 40 10.31 10.81 -1.35
C GLY A 40 9.88 11.35 0.01
N CYS A 41 8.59 11.30 0.35
CA CYS A 41 8.08 11.86 1.59
C CYS A 41 8.23 10.90 2.78
N LYS A 42 8.22 11.43 4.00
CA LYS A 42 8.09 10.61 5.21
C LYS A 42 6.68 10.00 5.23
N TRP A 43 6.53 8.82 5.82
CA TRP A 43 5.23 8.14 5.98
C TRP A 43 4.12 9.04 6.56
N ARG A 44 4.44 9.90 7.53
CA ARG A 44 3.49 10.86 8.11
C ARG A 44 2.98 11.93 7.14
N GLY A 45 3.64 12.11 6.00
CA GLY A 45 3.22 12.96 4.90
C GLY A 45 2.38 12.24 3.84
N LEU A 46 2.02 10.97 4.08
CA LEU A 46 1.11 10.24 3.20
C LEU A 46 -0.28 10.92 3.21
N PRO A 47 -0.84 11.28 2.04
CA PRO A 47 -2.17 11.84 1.95
C PRO A 47 -3.23 10.90 2.52
N GLU A 48 -4.18 11.45 3.27
CA GLU A 48 -5.24 10.68 3.96
C GLU A 48 -6.08 9.80 3.02
N ARG A 49 -6.19 10.15 1.73
CA ARG A 49 -6.89 9.32 0.73
C ARG A 49 -6.30 7.92 0.56
N PHE A 50 -5.02 7.72 0.93
CA PHE A 50 -4.36 6.42 0.91
C PHE A 50 -4.57 5.63 2.21
N GLY A 51 -5.31 6.19 3.17
CA GLY A 51 -5.57 5.59 4.47
C GLY A 51 -4.56 6.01 5.54
N ASN A 52 -4.64 5.34 6.68
CA ASN A 52 -3.78 5.63 7.82
C ASN A 52 -2.33 5.20 7.51
N TRP A 53 -1.41 6.17 7.53
CA TRP A 53 0.02 5.94 7.28
C TRP A 53 0.61 4.86 8.20
N HIS A 54 0.14 4.76 9.45
CA HIS A 54 0.63 3.78 10.41
C HIS A 54 0.25 2.36 9.98
N THR A 55 -0.97 2.17 9.46
CA THR A 55 -1.43 0.88 8.93
C THR A 55 -0.61 0.44 7.71
N VAL A 56 -0.30 1.36 6.79
CA VAL A 56 0.55 1.08 5.62
C VAL A 56 1.96 0.71 6.07
N TYR A 57 2.55 1.52 6.95
CA TYR A 57 3.92 1.35 7.45
C TYR A 57 4.13 -0.02 8.10
N THR A 58 3.25 -0.40 9.03
CA THR A 58 3.36 -1.70 9.73
C THR A 58 3.28 -2.87 8.75
N ARG A 59 2.48 -2.78 7.67
CA ARG A 59 2.35 -3.87 6.68
C ARG A 59 3.53 -4.05 5.74
N ILE A 60 4.41 -3.05 5.64
CA ILE A 60 5.58 -3.10 4.74
C ILE A 60 6.83 -3.54 5.50
N ILE A 61 6.89 -3.27 6.80
CA ILE A 61 8.08 -3.49 7.63
C ILE A 61 7.98 -4.75 8.50
N ASP A 62 6.77 -5.21 8.85
CA ASP A 62 6.57 -6.57 9.40
C ASP A 62 6.61 -7.65 8.30
#